data_AF-A0AAV6U7Y7-F1
#
_entry.id   AF-A0AAV6U7Y7-F1
#
_cell.length_a   1.000
_cell.length_b   1.000
_cell.length_c   1.000
_cell.angle_alpha   90.00
_cell.angle_beta   90.00
_cell.angle_gamma   90.00
#
_symmetry.space_group_name_H-M   'P 1'
#
loop_
_entity.id
_entity.type
_entity.pdbx_description
1 polymer ?
#
loop_
_entity_poly.entity_id
_entity_poly.type
_entity_poly.pdbx_seq_one_letter_code
_entity_poly.pdbx_strand_id
1 'polypeptide(L)'
;MSSIARDINQPGDTRMEAQSLAKKMGKFGTTLPTEIWNDLLGVMNKTSLSLQNTTLTMDVVTKLYESLISYVNIARNNFDQYETAAKDKNPYADYKDTFERKRFRTTRITFFEGSSETAQLRGKEKFRVDTFIPIIDTLNTHLKKRPAAYQ
;
A
#
# COMPACT_ATOMS: atom_id res chain seq x y z
N MET A 1 -3.74 -19.87 -2.20
CA MET A 1 -5.20 -19.62 -2.07
C MET A 1 -6.06 -20.50 -2.97
N SER A 2 -5.65 -20.83 -4.21
CA SER A 2 -6.48 -21.64 -5.14
C SER A 2 -6.79 -23.08 -4.69
N SER A 3 -6.06 -23.60 -3.69
CA SER A 3 -6.29 -24.95 -3.13
C SER A 3 -7.58 -25.02 -2.29
N ILE A 4 -7.81 -24.04 -1.41
CA ILE A 4 -8.98 -24.02 -0.51
C ILE A 4 -10.29 -23.80 -1.30
N ALA A 5 -10.24 -22.97 -2.34
CA ALA A 5 -11.38 -22.66 -3.19
C ALA A 5 -11.81 -23.81 -4.14
N ARG A 6 -11.05 -24.90 -4.16
CA ARG A 6 -11.31 -26.11 -4.97
C ARG A 6 -11.44 -27.37 -4.11
N ASP A 7 -11.49 -27.23 -2.79
CA ASP A 7 -11.68 -28.36 -1.90
C ASP A 7 -13.07 -28.94 -2.10
N ILE A 8 -13.12 -30.19 -2.56
CA ILE A 8 -14.36 -30.93 -2.81
C ILE A 8 -14.99 -31.45 -1.52
N ASN A 9 -14.24 -31.46 -0.41
CA ASN A 9 -14.72 -31.90 0.90
C ASN A 9 -15.48 -30.82 1.67
N GLN A 10 -15.52 -29.58 1.16
CA GLN A 10 -16.21 -28.46 1.80
C GLN A 10 -17.59 -28.21 1.18
N PRO A 11 -18.56 -27.67 1.95
CA PRO A 11 -19.86 -27.28 1.43
C PRO A 11 -19.77 -26.34 0.23
N GLY A 12 -20.75 -26.44 -0.68
CA GLY A 12 -20.80 -25.62 -1.90
C GLY A 12 -20.72 -24.12 -1.62
N ASP A 13 -21.43 -23.65 -0.60
CA ASP A 13 -21.44 -22.24 -0.18
C ASP A 13 -20.06 -21.78 0.32
N THR A 14 -19.41 -22.56 1.18
CA THR A 14 -18.04 -22.30 1.66
C THR A 14 -17.05 -22.18 0.51
N ARG A 15 -17.19 -23.05 -0.51
CA ARG A 15 -16.35 -23.01 -1.71
C ARG A 15 -16.60 -21.76 -2.55
N MET A 16 -17.86 -21.36 -2.72
CA MET A 16 -18.22 -20.12 -3.44
C MET A 16 -17.68 -18.88 -2.73
N GLU A 17 -17.80 -18.82 -1.40
CA GLU A 17 -17.24 -17.74 -0.59
C GLU A 17 -15.71 -17.68 -0.72
N ALA A 18 -15.03 -18.83 -0.61
CA ALA A 18 -13.58 -18.91 -0.81
C ALA A 18 -13.15 -18.46 -2.21
N GLN A 19 -13.92 -18.80 -3.26
CA GLN A 19 -13.67 -18.32 -4.62
C GLN A 19 -13.90 -16.80 -4.75
N SER A 20 -14.97 -16.28 -4.17
CA SER A 20 -15.27 -14.84 -4.15
C SER A 20 -14.15 -14.06 -3.46
N LEU A 21 -13.69 -14.55 -2.31
CA LEU A 21 -12.58 -13.96 -1.57
C LEU A 21 -11.27 -14.02 -2.36
N ALA A 22 -10.93 -15.18 -2.95
CA ALA A 22 -9.74 -15.32 -3.78
C ALA A 22 -9.76 -14.33 -4.96
N LYS A 23 -10.91 -14.14 -5.62
CA LYS A 23 -11.08 -13.12 -6.67
C LYS A 23 -10.87 -11.70 -6.16
N LYS A 24 -11.34 -11.38 -4.94
CA LYS A 24 -11.13 -10.05 -4.32
C LYS A 24 -9.66 -9.81 -3.95
N MET A 25 -8.97 -10.83 -3.43
CA MET A 25 -7.56 -10.76 -3.06
C MET A 25 -6.63 -10.70 -4.29
N GLY A 26 -7.04 -11.31 -5.40
CA GLY A 26 -6.39 -11.20 -6.70
C GLY A 26 -6.68 -9.91 -7.47
N LYS A 27 -7.34 -8.90 -6.88
CA LYS A 27 -7.43 -7.58 -7.52
C LYS A 27 -6.14 -6.81 -7.27
N PHE A 28 -5.67 -6.08 -8.27
CA PHE A 28 -4.45 -5.28 -8.16
C PHE A 28 -4.50 -4.29 -6.99
N GLY A 29 -5.67 -3.66 -6.79
CA GLY A 29 -5.94 -2.76 -5.67
C GLY A 29 -5.91 -3.43 -4.29
N THR A 30 -5.83 -4.75 -4.19
CA THR A 30 -5.60 -5.49 -2.95
C THR A 30 -4.16 -6.01 -2.88
N THR A 31 -3.66 -6.56 -4.00
CA THR A 31 -2.31 -7.16 -4.08
C THR A 31 -1.21 -6.13 -3.81
N LEU A 32 -1.25 -4.97 -4.49
CA LEU A 32 -0.23 -3.93 -4.33
C LEU A 32 -0.14 -3.39 -2.88
N PRO A 33 -1.23 -2.95 -2.24
CA PRO A 33 -1.15 -2.54 -0.83
C PRO A 33 -0.71 -3.67 0.10
N THR A 34 -1.03 -4.93 -0.21
CA THR A 34 -0.54 -6.08 0.58
C THR A 34 0.98 -6.20 0.53
N GLU A 35 1.61 -6.02 -0.65
CA GLU A 35 3.07 -6.03 -0.78
C GLU A 35 3.73 -4.89 -0.01
N ILE A 36 3.18 -3.68 -0.12
CA ILE A 36 3.66 -2.49 0.60
C ILE A 36 3.59 -2.73 2.11
N TRP A 37 2.45 -3.18 2.62
CA TRP A 37 2.28 -3.41 4.05
C TRP A 37 3.13 -4.57 4.56
N ASN A 38 3.28 -5.65 3.79
CA ASN A 38 4.12 -6.78 4.18
C ASN A 38 5.57 -6.34 4.43
N ASP A 39 6.10 -5.49 3.57
CA ASP A 39 7.47 -4.97 3.70
C ASP A 39 7.60 -4.00 4.89
N LEU A 40 6.76 -2.97 4.93
CA LEU A 40 6.78 -1.94 5.98
C LEU A 40 6.56 -2.55 7.38
N LEU A 41 5.55 -3.40 7.54
CA LEU A 41 5.28 -4.07 8.81
C LEU A 41 6.38 -5.06 9.17
N GLY A 42 7.01 -5.70 8.18
CA GLY A 42 8.14 -6.58 8.39
C GLY A 42 9.32 -5.88 9.05
N VAL A 43 9.71 -4.71 8.53
CA VAL A 43 10.80 -3.91 9.11
C VAL A 43 10.41 -3.35 10.48
N MET A 44 9.20 -2.82 10.63
CA MET A 44 8.71 -2.34 11.93
C MET A 44 8.70 -3.44 13.00
N ASN A 45 8.26 -4.65 12.64
CA ASN A 45 8.25 -5.78 13.56
C ASN A 45 9.67 -6.19 13.96
N LYS A 46 10.61 -6.23 13.02
CA LYS A 46 12.03 -6.48 13.32
C LYS A 46 12.58 -5.46 14.30
N THR A 47 12.35 -4.16 14.06
CA THR A 47 12.77 -3.09 14.98
C THR A 47 12.09 -3.24 16.35
N SER A 48 10.80 -3.56 16.39
CA SER A 48 10.07 -3.77 17.64
C SER A 48 10.62 -4.94 18.45
N LEU A 49 10.94 -6.06 17.80
CA LEU A 49 11.56 -7.22 18.44
C LEU A 49 12.97 -6.87 18.95
N SER A 50 13.76 -6.12 18.18
CA SER A 50 15.05 -5.62 18.64
C SER A 50 14.89 -4.76 19.89
N LEU A 51 13.93 -3.85 19.92
CA LEU A 51 13.64 -2.95 21.04
C LEU A 51 13.17 -3.67 22.31
N GLN A 52 12.55 -4.84 22.18
CA GLN A 52 12.08 -5.64 23.32
C GLN A 52 13.19 -6.49 23.96
N ASN A 53 14.41 -6.47 23.41
CA ASN A 53 15.52 -7.24 23.95
C ASN A 53 16.12 -6.55 25.19
N THR A 54 16.44 -7.33 26.23
CA THR A 54 16.73 -6.87 27.60
C THR A 54 18.08 -6.14 27.75
N THR A 55 18.95 -6.20 26.74
CA THR A 55 20.33 -5.65 26.75
C THR A 55 20.49 -4.39 25.90
N LEU A 56 19.51 -3.49 25.88
CA LEU A 56 19.57 -2.28 25.07
C LEU A 56 20.04 -1.05 25.84
N THR A 57 21.03 -0.36 25.26
CA THR A 57 21.43 0.99 25.68
C THR A 57 20.64 2.03 24.89
N MET A 58 20.50 3.23 25.47
CA MET A 58 19.76 4.35 24.85
C MET A 58 20.33 4.76 23.47
N ASP A 59 21.66 4.64 23.30
CA ASP A 59 22.35 4.86 22.02
C ASP A 59 21.93 3.85 20.94
N VAL A 60 21.67 2.58 21.30
CA VAL A 60 21.20 1.58 20.34
C VAL A 60 19.74 1.83 19.97
N VAL A 61 18.91 2.27 20.92
CA VAL A 61 17.50 2.60 20.67
C VAL A 61 17.37 3.74 19.66
N THR A 62 18.14 4.82 19.85
CA THR A 62 18.15 5.98 18.92
C THR A 62 18.58 5.56 17.51
N LYS A 63 19.68 4.80 17.39
CA LYS A 63 20.14 4.26 16.09
C LYS A 63 19.13 3.35 15.40
N LEU A 64 18.39 2.52 16.16
CA LEU A 64 17.34 1.66 15.61
C LEU A 64 16.18 2.48 15.03
N TYR A 65 15.76 3.54 15.72
CA TYR A 65 14.72 4.45 15.22
C TYR A 65 15.19 5.25 14.00
N GLU A 66 16.42 5.76 14.00
CA GLU A 66 17.02 6.47 12.86
C GLU A 66 17.08 5.57 11.61
N SER A 67 17.52 4.32 11.79
CA SER A 67 17.55 3.31 10.73
C SER A 67 16.15 3.03 10.18
N LEU A 68 15.15 2.86 11.06
CA LEU A 68 13.77 2.64 10.66
C LEU A 68 13.19 3.84 9.87
N ILE A 69 13.42 5.06 10.34
CA ILE A 69 12.97 6.29 9.66
C ILE A 69 13.67 6.42 8.29
N SER A 70 14.98 6.17 8.23
CA SER A 70 15.74 6.17 6.97
C SER A 70 15.16 5.16 5.98
N TYR A 71 14.87 3.95 6.43
CA TYR A 71 14.27 2.91 5.61
C TYR A 71 12.89 3.32 5.05
N VAL A 72 12.00 3.85 5.89
CA VAL A 72 10.67 4.29 5.44
C VAL A 72 10.75 5.47 4.46
N ASN A 73 11.73 6.37 4.61
CA ASN A 73 11.99 7.44 3.63
C ASN A 73 12.48 6.89 2.28
N ILE A 74 13.34 5.87 2.28
CA ILE A 74 13.79 5.20 1.05
C ILE A 74 12.60 4.50 0.38
N ALA A 75 11.77 3.78 1.16
CA ALA A 75 10.58 3.10 0.68
C ALA A 75 9.64 4.05 -0.07
N ARG A 76 9.54 5.33 0.34
CA ARG A 76 8.76 6.38 -0.33
C ARG A 76 9.09 6.55 -1.81
N ASN A 77 10.32 6.31 -2.21
CA ASN A 77 10.77 6.46 -3.60
C ASN A 77 10.71 5.15 -4.39
N ASN A 78 10.47 4.02 -3.72
CA ASN A 78 10.53 2.68 -4.30
C ASN A 78 9.16 2.15 -4.78
N PHE A 79 8.22 3.04 -5.10
CA PHE A 79 6.89 2.64 -5.57
C PHE A 79 6.94 1.63 -6.74
N ASP A 80 7.84 1.87 -7.70
CA ASP A 80 7.97 1.01 -8.89
C ASP A 80 8.41 -0.41 -8.55
N GLN A 81 9.19 -0.59 -7.47
CA GLN A 81 9.59 -1.91 -7.00
C GLN A 81 8.39 -2.67 -6.42
N TYR A 82 7.55 -2.01 -5.62
CA TYR A 82 6.33 -2.61 -5.10
C TYR A 82 5.33 -2.94 -6.22
N GLU A 83 5.21 -2.06 -7.22
CA GLU A 83 4.38 -2.31 -8.39
C GLU A 83 4.85 -3.55 -9.15
N THR A 84 6.16 -3.67 -9.37
CA THR A 84 6.76 -4.82 -10.07
C THR A 84 6.54 -6.11 -9.27
N ALA A 85 6.82 -6.11 -7.96
CA ALA A 85 6.60 -7.26 -7.09
C ALA A 85 5.12 -7.71 -7.05
N ALA A 86 4.18 -6.75 -7.09
CA ALA A 86 2.75 -7.05 -7.15
C ALA A 86 2.35 -7.66 -8.52
N LYS A 87 2.92 -7.16 -9.62
CA LYS A 87 2.69 -7.70 -10.97
C LYS A 87 3.31 -9.09 -11.15
N ASP A 88 4.46 -9.36 -10.55
CA ASP A 88 5.08 -10.69 -10.58
C ASP A 88 4.19 -11.75 -9.91
N LYS A 89 3.54 -11.40 -8.80
CA LYS A 89 2.59 -12.28 -8.09
C LYS A 89 1.25 -12.39 -8.81
N ASN A 90 0.88 -11.39 -9.60
CA ASN A 90 -0.40 -11.34 -10.28
C ASN A 90 -0.33 -10.60 -11.63
N PRO A 91 0.19 -11.25 -12.68
CA PRO A 91 0.46 -10.61 -13.96
C PRO A 91 -0.80 -10.10 -14.67
N TYR A 92 -1.96 -10.68 -14.35
CA TYR A 92 -3.24 -10.39 -15.01
C TYR A 92 -4.02 -9.26 -14.32
N ALA A 93 -3.54 -8.77 -13.18
CA ALA A 93 -4.23 -7.74 -12.43
C ALA A 93 -3.73 -6.36 -12.82
N ASP A 94 -4.67 -5.49 -13.18
CA ASP A 94 -4.42 -4.10 -13.55
C ASP A 94 -5.25 -3.15 -12.66
N TYR A 95 -4.93 -1.87 -12.71
CA TYR A 95 -5.66 -0.82 -12.01
C TYR A 95 -7.12 -0.76 -12.47
N LYS A 96 -8.08 -0.54 -11.56
CA LYS A 96 -9.51 -0.47 -11.95
C LYS A 96 -9.82 0.72 -12.86
N ASP A 97 -9.14 1.85 -12.65
CA ASP A 97 -9.41 3.11 -13.36
C ASP A 97 -8.89 3.11 -14.82
N THR A 98 -8.13 2.11 -15.28
CA THR A 98 -7.76 2.02 -16.71
C THR A 98 -8.96 1.67 -17.59
N PHE A 99 -9.93 0.92 -17.05
CA PHE A 99 -11.08 0.42 -17.82
C PHE A 99 -12.41 1.14 -17.52
N GLU A 100 -12.49 1.95 -16.47
CA GLU A 100 -13.72 2.68 -16.12
C GLU A 100 -13.83 4.02 -16.87
N ARG A 101 -14.76 4.10 -17.82
CA ARG A 101 -15.14 5.34 -18.51
C ARG A 101 -16.00 6.19 -17.58
N LYS A 102 -15.42 7.20 -16.91
CA LYS A 102 -16.23 8.17 -16.17
C LYS A 102 -17.05 9.02 -17.14
N ARG A 103 -18.36 9.08 -16.91
CA ARG A 103 -19.29 9.93 -17.66
C ARG A 103 -19.01 11.39 -17.29
N PHE A 104 -18.38 12.14 -18.20
CA PHE A 104 -18.26 13.58 -18.03
C PHE A 104 -19.65 14.22 -18.17
N ARG A 105 -20.10 14.92 -17.13
CA ARG A 105 -21.19 15.89 -17.27
C ARG A 105 -20.58 17.13 -17.88
N THR A 106 -21.06 17.53 -19.05
CA THR A 106 -20.68 18.81 -19.66
C THR A 106 -21.16 19.94 -18.75
N THR A 107 -20.26 20.57 -18.00
CA THR A 107 -20.51 21.86 -17.36
C THR A 107 -20.40 22.96 -18.42
N ARG A 108 -21.34 23.89 -18.44
CA ARG A 108 -21.26 25.07 -19.32
C ARG A 108 -20.09 25.93 -18.82
N ILE A 109 -18.99 25.92 -19.55
CA ILE A 109 -17.85 26.81 -19.33
C ILE A 109 -18.27 28.21 -19.83
N THR A 110 -18.19 29.23 -18.98
CA THR A 110 -18.44 30.62 -19.41
C THR A 110 -17.19 31.21 -20.06
N PHE A 111 -17.33 32.23 -20.92
CA PHE A 111 -16.22 32.83 -21.68
C PHE A 111 -15.03 33.31 -20.82
N PHE A 112 -15.27 33.61 -19.54
CA PHE A 112 -14.24 34.04 -18.57
C PHE A 112 -13.62 32.90 -17.76
N GLU A 113 -14.19 31.71 -17.85
CA GLU A 113 -13.69 30.51 -17.17
C GLU A 113 -12.71 29.82 -18.13
N GLY A 114 -11.42 30.14 -18.00
CA GLY A 114 -10.38 29.39 -18.70
C GLY A 114 -10.53 27.89 -18.39
N SER A 115 -10.23 27.02 -19.36
CA SER A 115 -10.31 25.57 -19.15
C SER A 115 -9.38 25.17 -18.00
N SER A 116 -9.92 25.03 -16.80
CA SER A 116 -9.20 24.41 -15.70
C SER A 116 -9.11 22.93 -16.03
N GLU A 117 -8.07 22.52 -16.76
CA GLU A 117 -7.67 21.12 -16.87
C GLU A 117 -7.30 20.65 -15.46
N THR A 118 -8.28 20.19 -14.70
CA THR A 118 -8.01 19.41 -13.50
C THR A 118 -7.29 18.16 -13.99
N ALA A 119 -5.98 18.10 -13.81
CA ALA A 119 -5.17 16.93 -14.16
C ALA A 119 -5.73 15.71 -13.43
N GLN A 120 -6.51 14.88 -14.12
CA GLN A 120 -7.05 13.66 -13.55
C GLN A 120 -5.95 12.60 -13.55
N LEU A 121 -5.36 12.37 -12.38
CA LEU A 121 -4.44 11.26 -12.18
C LEU A 121 -5.18 9.94 -12.46
N ARG A 122 -4.53 9.02 -13.19
CA ARG A 122 -5.11 7.72 -13.58
C ARG A 122 -4.20 6.55 -13.23
N GLY A 123 -4.82 5.39 -12.99
CA GLY A 123 -4.15 4.12 -12.76
C GLY A 123 -3.04 4.21 -11.71
N LYS A 124 -1.80 4.02 -12.18
CA LYS A 124 -0.57 4.07 -11.39
C LYS A 124 -0.41 5.37 -10.60
N GLU A 125 -0.49 6.52 -11.27
CA GLU A 125 -0.23 7.82 -10.62
C GLU A 125 -1.28 8.15 -9.57
N LYS A 126 -2.55 7.83 -9.86
CA LYS A 126 -3.64 7.98 -8.90
C LYS A 126 -3.40 7.15 -7.65
N PHE A 127 -3.07 5.87 -7.82
CA PHE A 127 -2.80 5.01 -6.66
C PHE A 127 -1.58 5.48 -5.87
N ARG A 128 -0.52 5.91 -6.58
CA ARG A 128 0.69 6.43 -5.96
C ARG A 128 0.41 7.69 -5.12
N VAL A 129 -0.31 8.66 -5.69
CA VAL A 129 -0.58 9.95 -5.04
C VAL A 129 -1.66 9.83 -3.97
N ASP A 130 -2.76 9.13 -4.25
CA ASP A 130 -3.92 9.10 -3.35
C ASP A 130 -3.75 8.07 -2.21
N THR A 131 -2.95 7.02 -2.42
CA THR A 131 -2.84 5.91 -1.46
C THR A 131 -1.43 5.77 -0.90
N PHE A 132 -0.44 5.55 -1.78
CA PHE A 132 0.90 5.16 -1.35
C PHE A 132 1.65 6.26 -0.60
N ILE A 133 1.69 7.48 -1.17
CA ILE A 133 2.37 8.62 -0.56
C ILE A 133 1.76 8.95 0.81
N PRO A 134 0.41 9.07 0.96
CA PRO A 134 -0.21 9.31 2.27
C PRO A 134 0.12 8.25 3.32
N ILE A 135 0.15 6.95 2.94
CA ILE A 135 0.51 5.87 3.88
C ILE A 135 1.91 6.08 4.44
N ILE A 136 2.89 6.31 3.57
CA ILE A 136 4.28 6.45 3.96
C ILE A 136 4.52 7.76 4.73
N ASP A 137 3.93 8.87 4.30
CA ASP A 137 4.08 10.17 4.95
C ASP A 137 3.44 10.17 6.35
N THR A 138 2.28 9.53 6.50
CA THR A 138 1.63 9.32 7.81
C THR A 138 2.53 8.48 8.71
N LEU A 139 3.04 7.35 8.20
CA LEU A 139 3.92 6.48 8.96
C LEU A 139 5.20 7.20 9.41
N ASN A 140 5.87 7.93 8.51
CA ASN A 140 7.04 8.73 8.82
C ASN A 140 6.75 9.77 9.91
N THR A 141 5.60 10.44 9.83
CA THR A 141 5.20 11.44 10.82
C THR A 141 5.03 10.81 12.21
N HIS A 142 4.39 9.65 12.29
CA HIS A 142 4.23 8.93 13.56
C HIS A 142 5.56 8.36 14.09
N LEU A 143 6.41 7.84 13.22
CA LEU A 143 7.72 7.30 13.60
C LEU A 143 8.66 8.39 14.11
N LYS A 144 8.60 9.62 13.56
CA LYS A 144 9.39 10.76 14.06
C LYS A 144 8.90 11.29 15.40
N LYS A 145 7.60 11.21 15.70
CA LYS A 145 7.04 11.65 16.99
C LYS A 145 7.43 10.73 18.15
N ARG A 146 7.61 9.44 17.89
CA ARG A 146 7.87 8.43 18.93
C ARG A 146 9.22 8.55 19.66
N PRO A 147 10.37 8.79 19.00
CA PRO A 147 11.65 8.98 19.69
C PRO A 147 11.68 10.25 20.56
N ALA A 148 10.89 11.27 20.25
CA ALA A 148 10.77 12.48 21.06
C ALA A 148 10.15 12.24 22.45
N ALA A 149 9.46 11.10 22.65
CA ALA A 149 8.94 10.72 23.96
C ALA A 149 10.00 10.06 24.87
N TYR A 150 11.17 9.72 24.32
CA TYR A 150 12.28 9.09 25.04
C TYR A 150 13.49 10.02 25.22
N GLN A 151 13.45 11.24 24.67
CA GLN A 151 14.39 12.33 24.96
C GLN A 151 13.93 13.11 26.18
#